data_AF-A0A2V8TIV6-F1
#
_entry.id   AF-A0A2V8TIV6-F1
#
_cell.length_a   1.000
_cell.length_b   1.000
_cell.length_c   1.000
_cell.angle_alpha   90.00
_cell.angle_beta   90.00
_cell.angle_gamma   90.00
#
_symmetry.space_group_name_H-M   'P 1'
#
loop_
_entity.id
_entity.type
_entity.pdbx_description
1 polymer ?
#
loop_
_entity_poly.entity_id
_entity_poly.type
_entity_poly.pdbx_seq_one_letter_code
_entity_poly.pdbx_strand_id
1 'polypeptide(L)' 'AASVELIVGWVSLLFGTVFGAVRWWNSIQSGVPATAGTAMLAALPVVLGSQLLLSFLNHDMRNVPQIPLHKRL' A
#
# COMPACT_ATOMS: atom_id res chain seq x y z
N ALA A 1 -10.38 12.30 -4.99
CA ALA A 1 -10.23 10.83 -4.86
C ALA A 1 -8.82 10.46 -4.38
N ALA A 2 -7.77 11.03 -4.97
CA ALA A 2 -6.37 10.79 -4.63
C ALA A 2 -6.04 10.75 -3.10
N SER A 3 -6.48 11.73 -2.31
CA SER A 3 -6.18 11.76 -0.86
C SER A 3 -6.72 10.56 -0.08
N VAL A 4 -7.84 9.98 -0.53
CA VAL A 4 -8.41 8.78 0.11
C VAL A 4 -7.56 7.55 -0.21
N GLU A 5 -7.11 7.42 -1.46
CA GLU A 5 -6.22 6.34 -1.90
C GLU A 5 -4.90 6.34 -1.10
N LEU A 6 -4.35 7.53 -0.83
CA LEU A 6 -3.14 7.67 -0.01
C LEU A 6 -3.37 7.20 1.43
N ILE A 7 -4.43 7.67 2.09
CA ILE A 7 -4.71 7.32 3.49
C ILE A 7 -5.01 5.83 3.63
N VAL A 8 -5.92 5.30 2.81
CA VAL A 8 -6.32 3.89 2.85
C VAL A 8 -5.16 2.98 2.45
N GLY A 9 -4.36 3.38 1.45
CA GLY A 9 -3.17 2.66 1.02
C GLY A 9 -2.13 2.56 2.15
N TRP A 10 -1.87 3.68 2.83
CA TRP A 10 -0.96 3.72 3.98
C TRP A 10 -1.42 2.86 5.15
N VAL A 11 -2.69 2.96 5.53
CA VAL A 11 -3.26 2.14 6.61
C VAL A 11 -3.18 0.66 6.27
N SER A 12 -3.49 0.28 5.03
CA SER A 12 -3.44 -1.13 4.59
C SER A 12 -2.01 -1.69 4.60
N LEU A 13 -1.03 -0.89 4.14
CA LEU A 13 0.38 -1.27 4.19
C LEU A 13 0.86 -1.45 5.63
N LEU A 14 0.61 -0.47 6.50
CA LEU A 14 1.00 -0.55 7.91
C LEU A 14 0.36 -1.75 8.59
N PHE A 15 -0.93 -1.99 8.38
CA PHE A 15 -1.63 -3.13 8.93
C PHE A 15 -0.99 -4.45 8.50
N GLY A 16 -0.81 -4.67 7.20
CA GLY A 16 -0.26 -5.92 6.68
C GLY A 16 1.18 -6.16 7.12
N THR A 17 2.02 -5.11 7.14
CA THR A 17 3.41 -5.19 7.60
C THR A 17 3.49 -5.48 9.10
N VAL A 18 2.74 -4.76 9.94
CA VAL A 18 2.74 -4.98 11.40
C VAL A 18 2.19 -6.35 11.74
N PHE A 19 1.06 -6.75 11.15
CA PHE A 19 0.47 -8.06 11.36
C PHE A 19 1.43 -9.18 10.95
N GLY A 20 2.04 -9.07 9.77
CA GLY A 20 3.02 -10.03 9.27
C GLY A 20 4.24 -10.14 10.17
N ALA A 21 4.82 -9.00 10.59
CA ALA A 21 5.96 -8.96 11.50
C ALA A 21 5.65 -9.61 12.86
N VAL A 22 4.49 -9.30 13.46
CA VAL A 22 4.05 -9.90 14.72
C VAL A 22 3.88 -11.41 14.58
N ARG A 23 3.27 -11.89 13.48
CA ARG A 23 3.07 -13.32 13.27
C ARG A 23 4.37 -14.06 13.01
N TRP A 24 5.28 -13.43 12.27
CA TRP A 24 6.60 -13.98 12.00
C TRP A 24 7.43 -14.07 13.28
N TRP A 25 7.41 -13.03 14.12
CA TRP A 25 8.06 -13.05 15.43
C TRP A 25 7.53 -14.19 16.32
N ASN A 26 6.21 -14.34 16.41
CA ASN A 26 5.60 -15.45 17.15
C ASN A 26 5.97 -16.82 16.59
N SER A 27 6.10 -16.94 15.27
CA SER A 27 6.51 -18.19 14.60
C SER A 27 7.95 -18.57 14.97
N ILE A 28 8.86 -17.59 15.03
CA ILE A 28 10.24 -17.80 15.47
C ILE A 28 10.28 -18.24 16.94
N GLN A 29 9.53 -17.57 17.82
CA GLN A 29 9.51 -17.86 19.26
C GLN A 29 8.90 -19.23 19.58
N SER A 30 7.83 -19.61 18.88
CA SER A 30 7.14 -20.89 19.11
C SER A 30 7.78 -22.08 18.39
N GLY A 31 8.66 -21.83 17.41
CA GLY A 31 9.19 -22.86 16.52
C GLY A 31 8.14 -23.45 15.56
N VAL A 32 6.91 -22.94 15.58
CA VAL A 32 5.82 -23.39 14.71
C VAL A 32 5.70 -22.44 13.52
N PRO A 33 5.86 -22.92 12.27
CA PRO A 33 5.69 -22.10 11.08
C PRO A 33 4.27 -21.51 11.02
N ALA A 34 4.16 -20.23 10.70
CA ALA A 34 2.86 -19.62 10.40
C ALA A 34 2.22 -20.33 9.20
N THR A 35 0.90 -20.56 9.26
CA THR A 35 0.18 -21.21 8.16
C THR A 35 0.18 -20.33 6.92
N ALA A 36 0.01 -20.94 5.75
CA ALA A 36 -0.14 -20.22 4.48
C ALA A 36 -1.23 -19.13 4.54
N GLY A 37 -2.36 -19.40 5.21
CA GLY A 37 -3.43 -18.43 5.41
C GLY A 37 -3.01 -17.19 6.20
N THR A 38 -2.19 -17.35 7.26
CA THR A 38 -1.64 -16.21 8.00
C THR A 38 -0.69 -15.35 7.16
N ALA A 39 0.13 -15.98 6.32
CA ALA A 39 1.00 -15.25 5.41
C ALA A 39 0.18 -14.49 4.35
N MET A 40 -0.88 -15.11 3.81
CA MET A 40 -1.80 -14.47 2.86
C MET A 40 -2.54 -13.28 3.48
N LEU A 41 -3.01 -13.39 4.73
CA LEU A 41 -3.66 -12.28 5.43
C LEU A 41 -2.74 -11.08 5.66
N ALA A 42 -1.42 -11.30 5.78
CA ALA A 42 -0.45 -10.20 5.81
C ALA A 42 -0.18 -9.64 4.40
N ALA A 43 -0.06 -10.52 3.41
CA ALA A 43 0.30 -10.14 2.04
C ALA A 43 -0.82 -9.38 1.31
N LEU A 44 -2.08 -9.76 1.49
CA LEU A 44 -3.22 -9.15 0.78
C LEU A 44 -3.34 -7.64 1.06
N PRO A 45 -3.34 -7.16 2.32
CA PRO A 45 -3.35 -5.72 2.62
C PRO A 45 -2.10 -5.00 2.11
N VAL A 46 -0.94 -5.65 2.12
CA VAL A 46 0.31 -5.05 1.60
C VAL A 46 0.21 -4.84 0.09
N VAL A 47 -0.26 -5.84 -0.65
CA VAL A 47 -0.46 -5.74 -2.10
C VAL A 47 -1.54 -4.71 -2.43
N LEU A 48 -2.70 -4.76 -1.78
CA LEU A 48 -3.75 -3.77 -2.02
C LEU A 48 -3.32 -2.35 -1.65
N GLY A 49 -2.64 -2.17 -0.52
CA GLY A 49 -2.15 -0.87 -0.09
C GLY A 49 -1.11 -0.28 -1.05
N SER A 50 -0.20 -1.11 -1.55
CA SER A 50 0.77 -0.69 -2.58
C SER A 50 0.08 -0.34 -3.90
N GLN A 51 -0.95 -1.07 -4.33
CA GLN A 51 -1.75 -0.71 -5.51
C GLN A 51 -2.47 0.64 -5.34
N LEU A 52 -3.02 0.91 -4.16
CA LEU A 52 -3.65 2.21 -3.87
C LEU A 52 -2.65 3.37 -3.89
N LEU A 53 -1.44 3.17 -3.35
CA LEU A 53 -0.38 4.19 -3.43
C LEU A 53 0.08 4.43 -4.87
N LEU A 54 0.22 3.37 -5.68
CA LEU A 54 0.54 3.50 -7.10
C LEU A 54 -0.57 4.22 -7.88
N SER A 55 -1.85 3.95 -7.55
CA SER A 55 -2.99 4.66 -8.11
C SER A 55 -2.95 6.16 -7.78
N PHE A 56 -2.66 6.49 -6.52
CA PHE A 56 -2.48 7.88 -6.09
C PHE A 56 -1.39 8.59 -6.90
N LEU A 57 -0.21 7.97 -7.04
CA LEU A 57 0.89 8.53 -7.81
C LEU A 57 0.52 8.71 -9.29
N ASN A 58 -0.20 7.76 -9.88
CA ASN A 58 -0.67 7.86 -11.26
C ASN A 58 -1.64 9.03 -11.44
N HIS A 59 -2.55 9.22 -10.49
CA HIS A 59 -3.47 10.35 -10.48
C HIS A 59 -2.74 11.69 -10.38
N ASP A 60 -1.73 11.78 -9.50
CA ASP A 60 -0.92 12.99 -9.34
C ASP A 60 -0.13 13.34 -10.61
N MET A 61 0.53 12.34 -11.22
CA MET A 61 1.26 12.52 -12.49
C MET A 61 0.36 12.98 -13.64
N ARG A 62 -0.90 12.53 -13.68
CA ARG A 62 -1.86 12.91 -14.72
C ARG A 62 -2.43 14.32 -14.55
N ASN A 63 -2.33 14.91 -13.36
CA ASN A 63 -2.80 16.27 -13.10
C ASN A 63 -1.79 17.35 -13.54
N VAL A 64 -0.67 16.98 -14.15
CA VAL A 64 0.26 17.92 -14.77
C VAL A 64 -0.35 18.52 -16.06
N PRO A 65 -0.38 19.86 -16.22
CA PRO A 65 -0.96 20.50 -17.40
C PRO A 65 -0.22 20.10 -18.68
N GLN A 66 -0.94 19.50 -19.62
CA GLN A 66 -0.40 19.10 -20.93
C GLN A 66 -0.30 20.28 -21.91
N ILE A 67 -0.93 21.42 -21.58
CA ILE A 67 -0.99 22.61 -22.43
C ILE A 67 -0.31 23.77 -21.69
N PRO A 68 0.60 24.53 -22.34
CA PRO A 68 1.23 25.67 -21.72
C PRO A 68 0.19 26.70 -21.25
N LEU A 69 0.26 27.07 -19.97
CA LEU A 69 -0.64 28.07 -19.38
C LEU A 69 -0.31 29.50 -19.80
N HIS A 70 0.82 29.71 -20.49
CA HIS A 70 1.22 31.03 -20.97
C HIS A 70 0.46 31.40 -22.25
N LYS A 71 -0.06 32.63 -22.32
CA LYS A 71 -0.61 33.19 -23.56
C LYS A 71 0.52 33.35 -24.57
N ARG A 72 0.38 32.81 -25.78
CA ARG A 72 1.28 33.15 -26.90
C ARG A 72 1.13 34.64 -27.19
N LEU A 73 2.17 35.40 -26.89
CA LEU A 73 2.36 36.75 -27.41
C LEU A 73 2.83 36.67 -28.86
#